data_AF-A0A4Q5WPJ6-F1
#
_entry.id   AF-A0A4Q5WPJ6-F1
#
_cell.length_a   1.000
_cell.length_b   1.000
_cell.length_c   1.000
_cell.angle_alpha   90.00
_cell.angle_beta   90.00
_cell.angle_gamma   90.00
#
_symmetry.space_group_name_H-M   'P 1'
#
loop_
_entity.id
_entity.type
_entity.pdbx_description
1 polymer ?
#
loop_
_entity_poly.entity_id
_entity_poly.type
_entity_poly.pdbx_seq_one_letter_code
_entity_poly.pdbx_strand_id
1 'polypeptide(L)'
;MNLKDIVNRDRQSLADCASEPIHIPGSIQPNGVLLGLDEALVVRFCSANCADAFGIAPAALLQRPLRELDAALAASVEAALAQPDPRDKPRRHTAAGKSWDLFAGPTDDGHILVELECCSTATLNNADLFDQTRDFIRHIERSRDLQELCARIATQVRAISGYDRVMIYRFDPDYNGEVFAESRADDMEPFLGLHYPHTDIPVQARELYLRNLMRVINDVHYEPVPILTVDEGKPATLDLSDALLRSVSPIHIQYLRNMGVGATLTISLLLDGNLWGLIACHHRGPLQLTHRQRQAALMQGHFLTSQIRVRQVAEEYGIYTVVEAHLQQLLKALPAAGLFHAAAQRRGDMFFKKLSACR
;
A
#
# COMPACT_ATOMS: atom_id res chain seq x y z
N MET A 1 7.43 29.75 24.42
CA MET A 1 7.98 28.41 24.22
C MET A 1 8.57 28.39 22.82
N ASN A 2 9.85 28.05 22.68
CA ASN A 2 10.47 27.94 21.35
C ASN A 2 10.03 26.62 20.73
N LEU A 3 9.46 26.70 19.54
CA LEU A 3 9.06 25.54 18.76
C LEU A 3 10.09 25.28 17.68
N LYS A 4 10.29 24.00 17.36
CA LYS A 4 11.03 23.58 16.18
C LYS A 4 10.24 22.53 15.42
N ASP A 5 10.44 22.47 14.11
CA ASP A 5 9.99 21.33 13.33
C ASP A 5 11.02 20.20 13.36
N ILE A 6 10.54 18.98 13.11
CA ILE A 6 11.37 17.77 13.04
C ILE A 6 11.58 17.27 11.61
N VAL A 7 11.40 18.14 10.60
CA VAL A 7 11.52 17.76 9.18
C VAL A 7 12.95 17.35 8.86
N ASN A 8 13.10 16.15 8.31
CA ASN A 8 14.40 15.63 7.92
C ASN A 8 14.87 16.26 6.59
N ARG A 9 15.70 17.32 6.69
CA ARG A 9 16.22 18.07 5.53
C ARG A 9 17.59 17.59 5.05
N ASP A 10 18.36 16.95 5.93
CA ASP A 10 19.79 16.68 5.71
C ASP A 10 20.08 15.49 4.77
N ARG A 11 19.05 14.78 4.27
CA ARG A 11 19.21 13.54 3.47
C ARG A 11 18.59 13.58 2.07
N GLN A 12 18.21 14.76 1.55
CA GLN A 12 17.51 14.91 0.26
C GLN A 12 18.43 14.84 -0.99
N SER A 13 19.55 14.10 -0.94
CA SER A 13 20.40 13.92 -2.13
C SER A 13 19.95 12.71 -2.94
N LEU A 14 19.72 12.90 -4.24
CA LEU A 14 19.34 11.84 -5.20
C LEU A 14 20.34 10.66 -5.28
N ALA A 15 21.54 10.81 -4.70
CA ALA A 15 22.62 9.83 -4.82
C ALA A 15 22.39 8.56 -3.97
N ASP A 16 21.63 8.63 -2.87
CA ASP A 16 21.43 7.50 -1.95
C ASP A 16 19.96 7.34 -1.53
N CYS A 17 19.06 7.18 -2.51
CA CYS A 17 17.63 6.91 -2.28
C CYS A 17 17.40 5.73 -1.30
N ALA A 18 18.30 4.75 -1.23
CA ALA A 18 18.20 3.60 -0.34
C ALA A 18 18.45 3.92 1.15
N SER A 19 19.01 5.10 1.47
CA SER A 19 19.33 5.52 2.84
C SER A 19 18.35 6.53 3.43
N GLU A 20 17.37 6.98 2.63
CA GLU A 20 16.37 7.95 3.06
C GLU A 20 15.48 7.36 4.16
N PRO A 21 15.42 7.96 5.36
CA PRO A 21 14.63 7.45 6.46
C PRO A 21 13.16 7.85 6.30
N ILE A 22 12.49 7.21 5.35
CA ILE A 22 11.10 7.51 4.94
C ILE A 22 10.04 7.29 6.03
N HIS A 23 10.40 6.61 7.13
CA HIS A 23 9.56 6.41 8.31
C HIS A 23 9.56 7.61 9.26
N ILE A 24 10.57 8.50 9.20
CA ILE A 24 10.69 9.71 10.01
C ILE A 24 10.83 10.99 9.16
N PRO A 25 9.89 11.27 8.22
CA PRO A 25 9.97 12.47 7.37
C PRO A 25 9.78 13.79 8.15
N GLY A 26 9.22 13.72 9.36
CA GLY A 26 8.92 14.88 10.20
C GLY A 26 7.82 15.78 9.66
N SER A 27 7.01 15.27 8.73
CA SER A 27 5.88 15.98 8.13
C SER A 27 4.75 15.01 7.78
N ILE A 28 3.54 15.56 7.60
CA ILE A 28 2.34 14.84 7.19
C ILE A 28 1.74 15.44 5.90
N GLN A 29 0.81 14.70 5.29
CA GLN A 29 -0.11 15.21 4.28
C GLN A 29 -1.17 16.13 4.94
N PRO A 30 -1.64 17.19 4.25
CA PRO A 30 -2.49 18.23 4.86
C PRO A 30 -3.97 17.82 5.05
N ASN A 31 -4.38 16.64 4.60
CA ASN A 31 -5.79 16.19 4.68
C ASN A 31 -6.22 15.69 6.06
N GLY A 32 -5.39 15.90 7.09
CA GLY A 32 -5.66 15.56 8.47
C GLY A 32 -4.72 16.28 9.43
N VAL A 33 -4.90 16.00 10.72
CA VAL A 33 -4.09 16.52 11.83
C VAL A 33 -3.46 15.34 12.57
N LEU A 34 -2.24 15.53 13.07
CA LEU A 34 -1.50 14.49 13.80
C LEU A 34 -1.00 15.02 15.14
N LEU A 35 -1.16 14.23 16.20
CA LEU A 35 -0.53 14.42 17.51
C LEU A 35 0.34 13.22 17.86
N GLY A 36 1.51 13.47 18.46
CA GLY A 36 2.32 12.46 19.14
C GLY A 36 2.26 12.70 20.64
N LEU A 37 1.76 11.72 21.38
CA LEU A 37 1.60 11.77 22.83
C LEU A 37 2.65 10.89 23.52
N ASP A 38 2.94 11.18 24.78
CA ASP A 38 3.60 10.21 25.66
C ASP A 38 2.58 9.28 26.35
N GLU A 39 3.08 8.34 27.17
CA GLU A 39 2.27 7.39 27.93
C GLU A 39 1.24 8.05 28.87
N ALA A 40 1.50 9.28 29.31
CA ALA A 40 0.60 10.07 30.15
C ALA A 40 -0.42 10.89 29.33
N LEU A 41 -0.49 10.67 28.01
CA LEU A 41 -1.31 11.41 27.06
C LEU A 41 -1.00 12.93 27.03
N VAL A 42 0.24 13.32 27.34
CA VAL A 42 0.71 14.69 27.16
C VAL A 42 1.17 14.88 25.72
N VAL A 43 0.77 15.99 25.10
CA VAL A 43 1.12 16.22 23.70
C VAL A 43 2.58 16.65 23.56
N ARG A 44 3.41 15.76 23.00
CA ARG A 44 4.85 16.02 22.75
C ARG A 44 5.12 16.49 21.33
N PHE A 45 4.26 16.10 20.39
CA PHE A 45 4.32 16.49 18.98
C PHE A 45 2.95 16.89 18.47
N CYS A 46 2.89 17.86 17.57
CA CYS A 46 1.67 18.19 16.84
C CYS A 46 2.01 18.65 15.43
N SER A 47 1.16 18.35 14.44
CA SER A 47 1.30 18.92 13.11
C SER A 47 1.04 20.44 13.14
N ALA A 48 1.73 21.20 12.29
CA ALA A 48 1.59 22.66 12.25
C ALA A 48 0.15 23.14 11.96
N ASN A 49 -0.65 22.31 11.28
CA ASN A 49 -2.07 22.56 11.00
C ASN A 49 -3.03 22.10 12.11
N CYS A 50 -2.55 21.79 13.33
CA CYS A 50 -3.40 21.25 14.39
C CYS A 50 -4.60 22.16 14.75
N ALA A 51 -4.47 23.47 14.52
CA ALA A 51 -5.55 24.43 14.73
C ALA A 51 -6.82 24.09 13.92
N ASP A 52 -6.72 23.36 12.81
CA ASP A 52 -7.88 22.96 11.99
C ASP A 52 -8.85 22.05 12.74
N ALA A 53 -8.32 21.21 13.65
CA ALA A 53 -9.11 20.31 14.48
C ALA A 53 -9.42 20.93 15.86
N PHE A 54 -8.45 21.60 16.48
CA PHE A 54 -8.55 22.04 17.87
C PHE A 54 -8.92 23.51 18.06
N GLY A 55 -8.82 24.34 17.02
CA GLY A 55 -8.94 25.80 17.14
C GLY A 55 -7.83 26.46 17.98
N ILE A 56 -6.76 25.73 18.29
CA ILE A 56 -5.66 26.14 19.18
C ILE A 56 -4.35 26.07 18.40
N ALA A 57 -3.51 27.09 18.56
CA ALA A 57 -2.18 27.15 17.96
C ALA A 57 -1.23 26.08 18.57
N PRO A 58 -0.25 25.56 17.81
CA PRO A 58 0.69 24.53 18.28
C PRO A 58 1.33 24.81 19.65
N ALA A 59 1.75 26.06 19.89
CA ALA A 59 2.40 26.47 21.14
C ALA A 59 1.51 26.34 22.39
N ALA A 60 0.18 26.41 22.22
CA ALA A 60 -0.78 26.28 23.31
C ALA A 60 -1.31 24.85 23.48
N LEU A 61 -0.92 23.94 22.57
CA LEU A 61 -1.29 22.54 22.56
C LEU A 61 -0.15 21.67 23.11
N LEU A 62 1.09 21.96 22.74
CA LEU A 62 2.27 21.23 23.19
C LEU A 62 2.47 21.29 24.71
N GLN A 63 2.99 20.20 25.27
CA GLN A 63 3.29 19.98 26.69
C GLN A 63 2.07 20.04 27.62
N ARG A 64 0.86 19.92 27.07
CA ARG A 64 -0.37 19.86 27.86
C ARG A 64 -0.99 18.46 27.79
N PRO A 65 -1.63 18.00 28.88
CA PRO A 65 -2.40 16.77 28.85
C PRO A 65 -3.54 16.88 27.84
N LEU A 66 -3.69 15.87 26.97
CA LEU A 66 -4.76 15.83 25.97
C LEU A 66 -6.14 15.96 26.61
N ARG A 67 -6.31 15.38 27.81
CA ARG A 67 -7.57 15.43 28.57
C ARG A 67 -7.99 16.85 28.97
N GLU A 68 -7.05 17.76 29.17
CA GLU A 68 -7.36 19.18 29.47
C GLU A 68 -7.72 19.98 28.21
N LEU A 69 -7.19 19.56 27.06
CA LEU A 69 -7.43 20.18 25.77
C LEU A 69 -8.76 19.72 25.19
N ASP A 70 -9.01 18.41 25.24
CA ASP A 70 -10.19 17.73 24.73
C ASP A 70 -10.39 16.39 25.47
N ALA A 71 -11.23 16.43 26.51
CA ALA A 71 -11.52 15.25 27.34
C ALA A 71 -12.21 14.12 26.56
N ALA A 72 -13.03 14.46 25.55
CA ALA A 72 -13.73 13.47 24.73
C ALA A 72 -12.77 12.75 23.77
N LEU A 73 -11.80 13.49 23.21
CA LEU A 73 -10.74 12.92 22.40
C LEU A 73 -9.85 12.00 23.25
N ALA A 74 -9.42 12.44 24.43
CA ALA A 74 -8.60 11.63 25.33
C ALA A 74 -9.29 10.30 25.67
N ALA A 75 -10.59 10.32 26.03
CA ALA A 75 -11.36 9.11 26.28
C ALA A 75 -11.46 8.19 25.05
N SER A 76 -11.55 8.78 23.85
CA SER A 76 -11.58 8.02 22.60
C SER A 76 -10.25 7.36 22.27
N VAL A 77 -9.12 8.04 22.56
CA VAL A 77 -7.77 7.49 22.43
C VAL A 77 -7.57 6.33 23.42
N GLU A 78 -7.93 6.50 24.69
CA GLU A 78 -7.85 5.44 25.70
C GLU A 78 -8.70 4.21 25.29
N ALA A 79 -9.91 4.45 24.79
CA ALA A 79 -10.76 3.38 24.30
C ALA A 79 -10.20 2.68 23.05
N ALA A 80 -9.45 3.37 22.20
CA ALA A 80 -8.75 2.78 21.06
C ALA A 80 -7.60 1.88 21.56
N LEU A 81 -6.75 2.39 22.45
CA LEU A 81 -5.60 1.67 23.01
C LEU A 81 -5.98 0.41 23.81
N ALA A 82 -7.23 0.33 24.30
CA ALA A 82 -7.75 -0.86 24.97
C ALA A 82 -8.14 -2.00 24.00
N GLN A 83 -8.14 -1.77 22.69
CA GLN A 83 -8.41 -2.80 21.68
C GLN A 83 -7.11 -3.52 21.26
N PRO A 84 -7.19 -4.80 20.84
CA PRO A 84 -6.03 -5.51 20.29
C PRO A 84 -5.41 -4.80 19.07
N ASP A 85 -6.26 -4.28 18.18
CA ASP A 85 -5.88 -3.57 16.96
C ASP A 85 -6.36 -2.11 17.04
N PRO A 86 -5.64 -1.23 17.76
CA PRO A 86 -6.15 0.10 18.14
C PRO A 86 -6.37 1.04 16.94
N ARG A 87 -5.72 0.76 15.80
CA ARG A 87 -5.78 1.55 14.56
C ARG A 87 -6.73 0.99 13.49
N ASP A 88 -7.31 -0.19 13.69
CA ASP A 88 -8.09 -0.87 12.63
C ASP A 88 -9.38 -0.10 12.28
N LYS A 89 -10.12 0.34 13.30
CA LYS A 89 -11.42 1.00 13.13
C LYS A 89 -11.41 2.45 13.58
N PRO A 90 -11.84 3.41 12.73
CA PRO A 90 -11.92 4.80 13.11
C PRO A 90 -12.99 4.99 14.18
N ARG A 91 -12.68 5.87 15.13
CA ARG A 91 -13.66 6.41 16.07
C ARG A 91 -14.10 7.77 15.58
N ARG A 92 -15.40 8.08 15.68
CA ARG A 92 -15.88 9.40 15.28
C ARG A 92 -15.61 10.39 16.41
N HIS A 93 -14.86 11.43 16.09
CA HIS A 93 -14.66 12.57 16.98
C HIS A 93 -15.30 13.82 16.38
N THR A 94 -15.79 14.73 17.22
CA THR A 94 -16.32 16.02 16.76
C THR A 94 -15.59 17.13 17.49
N ALA A 95 -14.91 17.97 16.73
CA ALA A 95 -14.13 19.08 17.26
C ALA A 95 -14.29 20.30 16.35
N ALA A 96 -14.43 21.49 16.94
CA ALA A 96 -14.63 22.76 16.23
C ALA A 96 -15.75 22.73 15.17
N GLY A 97 -16.84 22.00 15.43
CA GLY A 97 -17.98 21.86 14.50
C GLY A 97 -17.74 20.96 13.29
N LYS A 98 -16.57 20.30 13.21
CA LYS A 98 -16.22 19.31 12.17
C LYS A 98 -16.21 17.90 12.75
N SER A 99 -16.55 16.92 11.92
CA SER A 99 -16.44 15.51 12.26
C SER A 99 -15.15 14.92 11.69
N TRP A 100 -14.45 14.19 12.53
CA TRP A 100 -13.15 13.58 12.26
C TRP A 100 -13.23 12.07 12.46
N ASP A 101 -12.54 11.33 11.59
CA ASP A 101 -12.22 9.93 11.83
C ASP A 101 -10.89 9.87 12.59
N LEU A 102 -10.95 9.34 13.81
CA LEU A 102 -9.84 9.21 14.75
C LEU A 102 -9.20 7.84 14.63
N PHE A 103 -7.89 7.82 14.40
CA PHE A 103 -7.03 6.65 14.53
C PHE A 103 -6.00 6.92 15.63
N ALA A 104 -5.80 5.96 16.53
CA ALA A 104 -4.82 6.09 17.60
C ALA A 104 -4.11 4.74 17.82
N GLY A 105 -2.81 4.76 18.07
CA GLY A 105 -2.06 3.54 18.39
C GLY A 105 -0.64 3.85 18.86
N PRO A 106 0.00 2.89 19.55
CA PRO A 106 1.39 3.03 19.95
C PRO A 106 2.33 3.00 18.74
N THR A 107 3.51 3.59 18.91
CA THR A 107 4.64 3.52 17.97
C THR A 107 5.84 2.84 18.64
N ASP A 108 6.80 2.37 17.84
CA ASP A 108 7.96 1.62 18.35
C ASP A 108 8.89 2.49 19.21
N ASP A 109 8.87 3.81 19.01
CA ASP A 109 9.63 4.79 19.78
C ASP A 109 8.94 5.21 21.10
N GLY A 110 7.87 4.52 21.51
CA GLY A 110 7.21 4.70 22.80
C GLY A 110 6.21 5.86 22.84
N HIS A 111 5.86 6.42 21.69
CA HIS A 111 4.81 7.42 21.58
C HIS A 111 3.45 6.80 21.27
N ILE A 112 2.39 7.58 21.46
CA ILE A 112 1.05 7.26 20.99
C ILE A 112 0.73 8.23 19.86
N LEU A 113 0.54 7.69 18.67
CA LEU A 113 0.25 8.45 17.47
C LEU A 113 -1.26 8.58 17.28
N VAL A 114 -1.74 9.81 17.26
CA VAL A 114 -3.15 10.15 17.05
C VAL A 114 -3.32 10.89 15.73
N GLU A 115 -4.15 10.37 14.84
CA GLU A 115 -4.47 10.94 13.53
C GLU A 115 -5.96 11.26 13.46
N LEU A 116 -6.26 12.49 13.02
CA LEU A 116 -7.61 12.98 12.77
C LEU A 116 -7.73 13.27 11.28
N GLU A 117 -8.45 12.43 10.55
CA GLU A 117 -8.78 12.68 9.15
C GLU A 117 -10.15 13.37 9.04
N CYS A 118 -10.24 14.37 8.17
CA CYS A 118 -11.53 14.97 7.84
C CYS A 118 -12.46 13.90 7.26
N CYS A 119 -13.61 13.70 7.89
CA CYS A 119 -14.60 12.74 7.43
C CYS A 119 -15.13 13.16 6.06
N SER A 120 -14.90 12.35 5.03
CA SER A 120 -15.53 12.52 3.73
C SER A 120 -17.03 12.23 3.87
N THR A 121 -17.87 13.18 3.43
CA THR A 121 -19.33 13.06 3.40
C THR A 121 -19.83 12.13 2.28
N ALA A 122 -18.93 11.52 1.50
CA ALA A 122 -19.31 10.60 0.44
C ALA A 122 -20.02 9.38 1.03
N THR A 123 -21.32 9.31 0.78
CA THR A 123 -22.18 8.23 1.26
C THR A 123 -21.99 7.03 0.34
N LEU A 124 -21.16 6.06 0.74
CA LEU A 124 -21.30 4.72 0.18
C LEU A 124 -22.57 4.09 0.74
N ASN A 125 -23.41 3.53 -0.14
CA ASN A 125 -24.60 2.78 0.25
C ASN A 125 -24.21 1.57 1.12
N ASN A 126 -24.94 1.32 2.21
CA ASN A 126 -24.67 0.24 3.17
C ASN A 126 -24.85 -1.20 2.60
N ALA A 127 -25.08 -1.38 1.30
CA ALA A 127 -25.34 -2.67 0.66
C ALA A 127 -24.08 -3.50 0.35
N ASP A 128 -22.88 -2.97 0.62
CA ASP A 128 -21.67 -3.34 -0.11
C ASP A 128 -20.90 -4.60 0.35
N LEU A 129 -20.85 -4.96 1.63
CA LEU A 129 -19.92 -6.02 2.08
C LEU A 129 -20.35 -7.45 1.67
N PHE A 130 -21.65 -7.75 1.72
CA PHE A 130 -22.16 -9.04 1.29
C PHE A 130 -22.04 -9.20 -0.23
N ASP A 131 -22.33 -8.12 -0.96
CA ASP A 131 -22.19 -8.08 -2.41
C ASP A 131 -20.73 -8.22 -2.84
N GLN A 132 -19.79 -7.55 -2.16
CA GLN A 132 -18.34 -7.71 -2.36
C GLN A 132 -17.86 -9.14 -2.08
N THR A 133 -18.35 -9.78 -1.01
CA THR A 133 -18.00 -11.17 -0.70
C THR A 133 -18.52 -12.13 -1.78
N ARG A 134 -19.75 -11.92 -2.24
CA ARG A 134 -20.35 -12.69 -3.34
C ARG A 134 -19.63 -12.46 -4.67
N ASP A 135 -19.21 -11.24 -4.95
CA ASP A 135 -18.42 -10.90 -6.14
C ASP A 135 -17.06 -11.60 -6.10
N PHE A 136 -16.38 -11.59 -4.95
CA PHE A 136 -15.13 -12.30 -4.76
C PHE A 136 -15.25 -13.80 -5.03
N ILE A 137 -16.24 -14.48 -4.43
CA ILE A 137 -16.50 -15.91 -4.69
C ILE A 137 -16.69 -16.15 -6.19
N ARG A 138 -17.49 -15.31 -6.86
CA ARG A 138 -17.70 -15.39 -8.31
C ARG A 138 -16.40 -15.18 -9.11
N HIS A 139 -15.51 -14.31 -8.65
CA HIS A 139 -14.22 -14.11 -9.30
C HIS A 139 -13.32 -15.34 -9.16
N ILE A 140 -13.28 -15.97 -7.99
CA ILE A 140 -12.54 -17.23 -7.80
C ILE A 140 -13.11 -18.31 -8.72
N GLU A 141 -14.42 -18.56 -8.67
CA GLU A 141 -15.04 -19.65 -9.44
C GLU A 141 -14.85 -19.51 -10.95
N ARG A 142 -14.80 -18.27 -11.46
CA ARG A 142 -14.77 -18.00 -12.90
C ARG A 142 -13.37 -17.79 -13.48
N SER A 143 -12.38 -17.48 -12.66
CA SER A 143 -11.02 -17.25 -13.15
C SER A 143 -10.35 -18.58 -13.47
N ARG A 144 -9.76 -18.70 -14.65
CA ARG A 144 -9.08 -19.93 -15.07
C ARG A 144 -7.66 -20.01 -14.52
N ASP A 145 -6.95 -18.90 -14.56
CA ASP A 145 -5.56 -18.74 -14.12
C ASP A 145 -5.41 -17.52 -13.20
N LEU A 146 -4.20 -17.35 -12.66
CA LEU A 146 -3.86 -16.24 -11.77
C LEU A 146 -3.98 -14.89 -12.47
N GLN A 147 -3.62 -14.80 -13.75
CA GLN A 147 -3.66 -13.54 -14.49
C GLN A 147 -5.08 -13.02 -14.68
N GLU A 148 -6.03 -13.90 -15.00
CA GLU A 148 -7.46 -13.57 -15.10
C GLU A 148 -8.01 -13.12 -13.75
N LEU A 149 -7.61 -13.77 -12.65
CA LEU A 149 -8.01 -13.36 -11.30
C LEU A 149 -7.45 -11.96 -10.98
N CYS A 150 -6.17 -11.71 -11.24
CA CYS A 150 -5.54 -10.41 -11.05
C CYS A 150 -6.24 -9.30 -11.85
N ALA A 151 -6.60 -9.55 -13.11
CA ALA A 151 -7.31 -8.58 -13.95
C ALA A 151 -8.72 -8.26 -13.43
N ARG A 152 -9.44 -9.27 -12.92
CA ARG A 152 -10.75 -9.09 -12.30
C ARG A 152 -10.65 -8.27 -11.01
N ILE A 153 -9.67 -8.57 -10.16
CA ILE A 153 -9.42 -7.82 -8.93
C ILE A 153 -9.04 -6.36 -9.24
N ALA A 154 -8.17 -6.11 -10.23
CA ALA A 154 -7.85 -4.75 -10.66
C ALA A 154 -9.09 -3.96 -11.08
N THR A 155 -9.99 -4.61 -11.83
CA THR A 155 -11.27 -4.01 -12.26
C THR A 155 -12.20 -3.71 -11.08
N GLN A 156 -12.30 -4.63 -10.12
CA GLN A 156 -13.14 -4.45 -8.93
C GLN A 156 -12.60 -3.33 -8.03
N VAL A 157 -11.29 -3.31 -7.77
CA VAL A 157 -10.66 -2.23 -6.99
C VAL A 157 -10.85 -0.88 -7.69
N ARG A 158 -10.76 -0.83 -9.01
CA ARG A 158 -11.06 0.39 -9.79
C ARG A 158 -12.50 0.85 -9.59
N ALA A 159 -13.48 -0.06 -9.63
CA ALA A 159 -14.89 0.25 -9.40
C ALA A 159 -15.18 0.75 -7.97
N ILE A 160 -14.55 0.14 -6.96
CA ILE A 160 -14.70 0.52 -5.53
C ILE A 160 -14.10 1.90 -5.26
N SER A 161 -12.91 2.13 -5.81
CA SER A 161 -12.06 3.28 -5.45
C SER A 161 -12.26 4.50 -6.36
N GLY A 162 -12.70 4.30 -7.60
CA GLY A 162 -12.85 5.38 -8.58
C GLY A 162 -11.52 5.89 -9.16
N TYR A 163 -10.41 5.19 -8.93
CA TYR A 163 -9.12 5.51 -9.54
C TYR A 163 -9.17 5.37 -11.06
N ASP A 164 -8.33 6.12 -11.78
CA ASP A 164 -8.32 6.05 -13.26
C ASP A 164 -7.67 4.76 -13.74
N ARG A 165 -6.62 4.32 -13.05
CA ARG A 165 -5.84 3.11 -13.33
C ARG A 165 -5.62 2.31 -12.04
N VAL A 166 -5.79 1.01 -12.13
CA VAL A 166 -5.43 0.03 -11.08
C VAL A 166 -4.60 -1.07 -11.72
N MET A 167 -3.47 -1.37 -11.10
CA MET A 167 -2.50 -2.36 -11.57
C MET A 167 -2.26 -3.40 -10.49
N ILE A 168 -2.08 -4.64 -10.91
CA ILE A 168 -1.41 -5.65 -10.09
C ILE A 168 0.04 -5.66 -10.52
N TYR A 169 0.90 -5.16 -9.65
CA TYR A 169 2.35 -5.11 -9.84
C TYR A 169 2.97 -6.31 -9.13
N ARG A 170 3.68 -7.18 -9.86
CA ARG A 170 4.27 -8.40 -9.32
C ARG A 170 5.79 -8.27 -9.27
N PHE A 171 6.40 -8.65 -8.15
CA PHE A 171 7.86 -8.69 -8.02
C PHE A 171 8.43 -10.01 -8.58
N ASP A 172 9.62 -9.92 -9.17
CA ASP A 172 10.49 -11.06 -9.47
C ASP A 172 11.42 -11.36 -8.27
N PRO A 173 12.26 -12.42 -8.34
CA PRO A 173 13.18 -12.76 -7.25
C PRO A 173 14.21 -11.67 -6.89
N ASP A 174 14.50 -10.75 -7.82
CA ASP A 174 15.44 -9.63 -7.64
C ASP A 174 14.70 -8.32 -7.26
N TYR A 175 13.39 -8.39 -7.01
CA TYR A 175 12.49 -7.26 -6.76
C TYR A 175 12.39 -6.25 -7.90
N ASN A 176 12.77 -6.60 -9.12
CA ASN A 176 12.21 -5.89 -10.27
C ASN A 176 10.73 -6.23 -10.33
N GLY A 177 9.92 -5.38 -10.95
CA GLY A 177 8.51 -5.70 -11.05
C GLY A 177 7.91 -5.44 -12.40
N GLU A 178 6.77 -6.09 -12.57
CA GLU A 178 6.01 -6.16 -13.81
C GLU A 178 4.57 -5.76 -13.52
N VAL A 179 3.98 -4.94 -14.39
CA VAL A 179 2.53 -4.74 -14.38
C VAL A 179 1.88 -6.00 -14.96
N PHE A 180 1.55 -6.95 -14.09
CA PHE A 180 1.05 -8.28 -14.41
C PHE A 180 -0.42 -8.29 -14.85
N ALA A 181 -1.21 -7.36 -14.30
CA ALA A 181 -2.58 -7.09 -14.73
C ALA A 181 -2.93 -5.61 -14.56
N GLU A 182 -3.88 -5.13 -15.35
CA GLU A 182 -4.25 -3.72 -15.39
C GLU A 182 -5.75 -3.54 -15.69
N SER A 183 -6.35 -2.54 -15.04
CA SER A 183 -7.66 -1.97 -15.39
C SER A 183 -7.51 -0.45 -15.42
N ARG A 184 -7.91 0.21 -16.51
CA ARG A 184 -7.67 1.66 -16.70
C ARG A 184 -8.82 2.32 -17.46
N ALA A 185 -8.85 3.66 -17.43
CA ALA A 185 -9.66 4.44 -18.35
C ALA A 185 -9.18 4.24 -19.80
N ASP A 186 -10.11 4.24 -20.76
CA ASP A 186 -9.84 3.88 -22.16
C ASP A 186 -8.80 4.79 -22.83
N ASP A 187 -8.77 6.06 -22.43
CA ASP A 187 -7.92 7.12 -22.97
C ASP A 187 -6.49 7.17 -22.38
N MET A 188 -6.16 6.29 -21.43
CA MET A 188 -4.80 6.19 -20.86
C MET A 188 -3.89 5.28 -21.70
N GLU A 189 -2.58 5.52 -21.70
CA GLU A 189 -1.64 4.54 -22.26
C GLU A 189 -1.56 3.29 -21.39
N PRO A 190 -1.54 2.06 -21.93
CA PRO A 190 -1.45 0.85 -21.12
C PRO A 190 -0.05 0.71 -20.50
N PHE A 191 0.02 0.28 -19.23
CA PHE A 191 1.28 -0.13 -18.60
C PHE A 191 1.42 -1.65 -18.48
N LEU A 192 0.37 -2.40 -18.84
CA LEU A 192 0.39 -3.87 -18.84
C LEU A 192 1.64 -4.43 -19.55
N GLY A 193 2.39 -5.28 -18.84
CA GLY A 193 3.61 -5.92 -19.32
C GLY A 193 4.89 -5.08 -19.24
N LEU A 194 4.80 -3.80 -18.85
CA LEU A 194 6.00 -3.00 -18.59
C LEU A 194 6.73 -3.51 -17.34
N HIS A 195 8.06 -3.48 -17.42
CA HIS A 195 8.97 -3.89 -16.35
C HIS A 195 9.70 -2.67 -15.79
N TYR A 196 9.87 -2.67 -14.47
CA TYR A 196 10.47 -1.59 -13.70
C TYR A 196 11.58 -2.14 -12.80
N PRO A 197 12.71 -1.43 -12.67
CA PRO A 197 13.83 -1.89 -11.87
C PRO A 197 13.49 -1.86 -10.38
N HIS A 198 14.15 -2.71 -9.59
CA HIS A 198 14.03 -2.73 -8.13
C HIS A 198 14.35 -1.39 -7.44
N THR A 199 15.02 -0.47 -8.13
CA THR A 199 15.36 0.88 -7.63
C THR A 199 14.15 1.79 -7.50
N ASP A 200 13.07 1.54 -8.25
CA ASP A 200 11.84 2.35 -8.20
C ASP A 200 11.09 2.16 -6.87
N ILE A 201 11.25 1.00 -6.23
CA ILE A 201 10.72 0.70 -4.90
C ILE A 201 11.86 0.19 -4.03
N PRO A 202 12.63 1.08 -3.38
CA PRO A 202 13.86 0.71 -2.68
C PRO A 202 13.59 -0.15 -1.43
N VAL A 203 14.62 -0.79 -0.90
CA VAL A 203 14.52 -1.82 0.17
C VAL A 203 13.71 -1.33 1.37
N GLN A 204 14.01 -0.15 1.90
CA GLN A 204 13.33 0.41 3.06
C GLN A 204 11.84 0.73 2.80
N ALA A 205 11.46 1.02 1.55
CA ALA A 205 10.06 1.15 1.18
C ALA A 205 9.34 -0.21 1.19
N ARG A 206 10.01 -1.26 0.71
CA ARG A 206 9.48 -2.62 0.74
C ARG A 206 9.32 -3.14 2.17
N GLU A 207 10.29 -2.87 3.05
CA GLU A 207 10.19 -3.18 4.48
C GLU A 207 8.99 -2.49 5.12
N LEU A 208 8.76 -1.22 4.78
CA LEU A 208 7.60 -0.50 5.27
C LEU A 208 6.28 -1.08 4.73
N TYR A 209 6.26 -1.59 3.49
CA TYR A 209 5.10 -2.26 2.89
C TYR A 209 4.82 -3.64 3.49
N LEU A 210 5.78 -4.28 4.16
CA LEU A 210 5.56 -5.49 4.96
C LEU A 210 4.86 -5.16 6.29
N ARG A 211 5.18 -4.01 6.89
CA ARG A 211 4.61 -3.54 8.15
C ARG A 211 3.22 -2.91 7.96
N ASN A 212 3.11 -1.97 7.01
CA ASN A 212 1.89 -1.24 6.73
C ASN A 212 1.40 -1.58 5.32
N LEU A 213 0.34 -2.39 5.26
CA LEU A 213 -0.16 -2.97 4.01
C LEU A 213 -0.88 -1.97 3.10
N MET A 214 -1.11 -0.74 3.55
CA MET A 214 -1.82 0.27 2.76
C MET A 214 -1.16 1.64 2.90
N ARG A 215 -0.97 2.30 1.76
CA ARG A 215 -0.50 3.68 1.70
C ARG A 215 -1.36 4.49 0.75
N VAL A 216 -1.69 5.72 1.14
CA VAL A 216 -2.48 6.65 0.31
C VAL A 216 -1.72 7.97 0.17
N ILE A 217 -1.72 8.53 -1.04
CA ILE A 217 -1.45 9.94 -1.30
C ILE A 217 -2.69 10.52 -1.95
N ASN A 218 -3.37 11.43 -1.24
CA ASN A 218 -4.61 12.02 -1.75
C ASN A 218 -4.37 13.08 -2.81
N ASP A 219 -3.21 13.75 -2.77
CA ASP A 219 -2.83 14.78 -3.74
C ASP A 219 -1.29 14.86 -3.87
N VAL A 220 -0.71 14.41 -4.97
CA VAL A 220 0.75 14.46 -5.23
C VAL A 220 1.31 15.90 -5.22
N HIS A 221 0.45 16.91 -5.35
CA HIS A 221 0.82 18.32 -5.29
C HIS A 221 0.68 18.94 -3.89
N TYR A 222 0.43 18.14 -2.84
CA TYR A 222 0.32 18.66 -1.48
C TYR A 222 1.60 19.38 -1.00
N GLU A 223 1.41 20.38 -0.15
CA GLU A 223 2.49 20.99 0.64
C GLU A 223 2.63 20.20 1.96
N PRO A 224 3.80 19.59 2.25
CA PRO A 224 3.97 18.82 3.48
C PRO A 224 3.80 19.70 4.73
N VAL A 225 2.96 19.27 5.67
CA VAL A 225 2.75 19.97 6.93
C VAL A 225 3.80 19.51 7.94
N PRO A 226 4.68 20.40 8.44
CA PRO A 226 5.70 20.02 9.41
C PRO A 226 5.09 19.54 10.73
N ILE A 227 5.75 18.59 11.39
CA ILE A 227 5.48 18.22 12.76
C ILE A 227 6.35 19.06 13.68
N LEU A 228 5.73 19.66 14.68
CA LEU A 228 6.33 20.59 15.64
C LEU A 228 6.47 19.94 17.01
N THR A 229 7.55 20.28 17.68
CA THR A 229 7.80 19.96 19.10
C THR A 229 8.46 21.14 19.80
N VAL A 230 8.66 21.02 21.11
CA VAL A 230 9.39 22.01 21.91
C VAL A 230 10.88 21.86 21.65
N ASP A 231 11.57 22.99 21.44
CA ASP A 231 13.01 22.95 21.30
C ASP A 231 13.71 22.78 22.65
N GLU A 232 14.11 21.54 22.95
CA GLU A 232 14.92 21.19 24.12
C GLU A 232 16.43 21.07 23.79
N GLY A 233 16.87 21.55 22.62
CA GLY A 233 18.28 21.50 22.21
C GLY A 233 18.79 20.11 21.78
N LYS A 234 17.92 19.10 21.68
CA LYS A 234 18.24 17.75 21.17
C LYS A 234 17.47 17.44 19.88
N PRO A 235 18.05 16.69 18.92
CA PRO A 235 17.27 16.16 17.80
C PRO A 235 16.07 15.38 18.32
N ALA A 236 14.91 15.61 17.73
CA ALA A 236 13.68 14.89 18.03
C ALA A 236 13.16 14.26 16.75
N THR A 237 12.69 13.02 16.84
CA THR A 237 12.09 12.27 15.74
C THR A 237 10.79 11.66 16.24
N LEU A 238 9.89 11.34 15.32
CA LEU A 238 8.66 10.62 15.60
C LEU A 238 8.50 9.58 14.51
N ASP A 239 8.43 8.30 14.90
CA ASP A 239 8.19 7.21 13.97
C ASP A 239 6.76 7.29 13.41
N LEU A 240 6.65 7.40 12.10
CA LEU A 240 5.41 7.49 11.35
C LEU A 240 5.15 6.23 10.51
N SER A 241 5.85 5.12 10.77
CA SER A 241 5.75 3.88 9.98
C SER A 241 4.31 3.43 9.76
N ASP A 242 3.48 3.50 10.80
CA ASP A 242 2.08 3.09 10.77
C ASP A 242 1.11 4.23 10.43
N ALA A 243 1.61 5.47 10.26
CA ALA A 243 0.80 6.65 10.05
C ALA A 243 0.26 6.72 8.63
N LEU A 244 -1.05 6.90 8.48
CA LEU A 244 -1.71 7.03 7.18
C LEU A 244 -1.45 8.41 6.57
N LEU A 245 -1.37 9.45 7.41
CA LEU A 245 -1.06 10.82 7.03
C LEU A 245 0.42 11.06 6.79
N ARG A 246 1.30 10.07 6.97
CA ARG A 246 2.75 10.24 6.79
C ARG A 246 3.05 10.89 5.43
N SER A 247 3.88 11.94 5.45
CA SER A 247 4.42 12.52 4.22
C SER A 247 5.30 11.50 3.49
N VAL A 248 5.42 11.65 2.18
CA VAL A 248 6.13 10.71 1.33
C VAL A 248 7.39 11.36 0.80
N SER A 249 8.43 10.56 0.55
CA SER A 249 9.70 11.03 -0.03
C SER A 249 9.45 12.01 -1.19
N PRO A 250 10.07 13.20 -1.17
CA PRO A 250 9.99 14.15 -2.27
C PRO A 250 10.45 13.57 -3.61
N ILE A 251 11.36 12.58 -3.58
CA ILE A 251 11.83 11.88 -4.79
C ILE A 251 10.69 11.06 -5.40
N HIS A 252 9.94 10.33 -4.57
CA HIS A 252 8.76 9.58 -5.04
C HIS A 252 7.63 10.52 -5.51
N ILE A 253 7.44 11.65 -4.82
CA ILE A 253 6.49 12.68 -5.27
C ILE A 253 6.88 13.21 -6.66
N GLN A 254 8.17 13.48 -6.90
CA GLN A 254 8.64 13.92 -8.20
C GLN A 254 8.47 12.83 -9.28
N TYR A 255 8.72 11.56 -8.94
CA TYR A 255 8.44 10.43 -9.82
C TYR A 255 6.98 10.37 -10.26
N LEU A 256 6.04 10.50 -9.31
CA LEU A 256 4.61 10.52 -9.60
C LEU A 256 4.19 11.72 -10.46
N ARG A 257 4.77 12.91 -10.21
CA ARG A 257 4.54 14.10 -11.05
C ARG A 257 5.01 13.90 -12.48
N ASN A 258 6.17 13.28 -12.67
CA ASN A 258 6.70 12.98 -14.01
C ASN A 258 5.79 12.01 -14.78
N MET A 259 5.06 11.14 -14.06
CA MET A 259 4.06 10.23 -14.63
C MET A 259 2.66 10.86 -14.81
N GLY A 260 2.45 12.11 -14.41
CA GLY A 260 1.14 12.76 -14.45
C GLY A 260 0.12 12.16 -13.45
N VAL A 261 0.59 11.61 -12.34
CA VAL A 261 -0.26 11.04 -11.28
C VAL A 261 -0.57 12.13 -10.24
N GLY A 262 -1.85 12.36 -9.98
CA GLY A 262 -2.37 13.30 -8.98
C GLY A 262 -2.73 12.65 -7.65
N ALA A 263 -3.09 11.36 -7.61
CA ALA A 263 -3.32 10.62 -6.36
C ALA A 263 -2.95 9.14 -6.53
N THR A 264 -2.58 8.49 -5.43
CA THR A 264 -2.25 7.06 -5.45
C THR A 264 -2.68 6.31 -4.18
N LEU A 265 -3.15 5.09 -4.37
CA LEU A 265 -3.35 4.09 -3.33
C LEU A 265 -2.43 2.90 -3.65
N THR A 266 -1.76 2.36 -2.65
CA THR A 266 -0.96 1.14 -2.78
C THR A 266 -1.39 0.16 -1.70
N ILE A 267 -1.61 -1.11 -2.07
CA ILE A 267 -1.92 -2.19 -1.14
C ILE A 267 -0.91 -3.32 -1.33
N SER A 268 -0.30 -3.78 -0.25
CA SER A 268 0.67 -4.87 -0.27
C SER A 268 0.00 -6.24 -0.45
N LEU A 269 0.57 -7.07 -1.32
CA LEU A 269 0.21 -8.47 -1.49
C LEU A 269 1.33 -9.32 -0.90
N LEU A 270 1.04 -10.05 0.18
CA LEU A 270 2.04 -10.83 0.90
C LEU A 270 1.89 -12.31 0.59
N LEU A 271 2.99 -13.03 0.37
CA LEU A 271 2.99 -14.48 0.24
C LEU A 271 4.09 -15.07 1.12
N ASP A 272 3.71 -15.95 2.05
CA ASP A 272 4.64 -16.58 3.00
C ASP A 272 5.53 -15.57 3.74
N GLY A 273 4.95 -14.43 4.12
CA GLY A 273 5.66 -13.34 4.82
C GLY A 273 6.51 -12.43 3.94
N ASN A 274 6.60 -12.70 2.63
CA ASN A 274 7.35 -11.88 1.66
C ASN A 274 6.42 -11.00 0.84
N LEU A 275 6.93 -9.86 0.36
CA LEU A 275 6.19 -8.97 -0.52
C LEU A 275 6.14 -9.56 -1.94
N TRP A 276 5.02 -10.19 -2.29
CA TRP A 276 4.81 -10.81 -3.60
C TRP A 276 4.54 -9.75 -4.68
N GLY A 277 3.81 -8.70 -4.31
CA GLY A 277 3.41 -7.66 -5.24
C GLY A 277 2.62 -6.55 -4.56
N LEU A 278 2.05 -5.67 -5.37
CA LEU A 278 1.27 -4.53 -4.95
C LEU A 278 0.01 -4.42 -5.82
N ILE A 279 -1.10 -3.99 -5.22
CA ILE A 279 -2.18 -3.33 -5.97
C ILE A 279 -1.84 -1.85 -6.00
N ALA A 280 -1.49 -1.31 -7.16
CA ALA A 280 -1.10 0.09 -7.34
C ALA A 280 -2.17 0.84 -8.12
N CYS A 281 -2.71 1.90 -7.54
CA CYS A 281 -3.77 2.72 -8.12
C CYS A 281 -3.24 4.12 -8.43
N HIS A 282 -3.55 4.66 -9.61
CA HIS A 282 -3.21 6.02 -10.05
C HIS A 282 -4.45 6.77 -10.53
N HIS A 283 -4.58 8.02 -10.10
CA HIS A 283 -5.63 8.94 -10.55
C HIS A 283 -4.97 10.22 -11.05
N ARG A 284 -5.54 10.87 -12.08
CA ARG A 284 -4.96 12.08 -12.69
C ARG A 284 -5.05 13.31 -11.80
N GLY A 285 -6.09 13.39 -10.98
CA GLY A 285 -6.32 14.48 -10.03
C GLY A 285 -6.18 14.04 -8.57
N PRO A 286 -6.42 14.94 -7.61
CA PRO A 286 -6.55 14.58 -6.22
C PRO A 286 -7.77 13.69 -6.00
N LEU A 287 -7.65 12.69 -5.13
CA LEU A 287 -8.73 11.76 -4.81
C LEU A 287 -8.61 11.29 -3.36
N GLN A 288 -9.63 11.63 -2.56
CA GLN A 288 -9.72 11.19 -1.17
C GLN A 288 -10.73 10.05 -1.03
N LEU A 289 -10.23 8.87 -0.67
CA LEU A 289 -11.08 7.73 -0.36
C LEU A 289 -11.62 7.81 1.06
N THR A 290 -12.89 7.43 1.24
CA THR A 290 -13.43 7.15 2.58
C THR A 290 -12.71 5.96 3.22
N HIS A 291 -12.69 5.89 4.55
CA HIS A 291 -12.15 4.72 5.26
C HIS A 291 -12.80 3.41 4.77
N ARG A 292 -14.12 3.42 4.48
CA ARG A 292 -14.82 2.24 3.95
C ARG A 292 -14.31 1.80 2.58
N GLN A 293 -14.07 2.73 1.65
CA GLN A 293 -13.48 2.39 0.34
C GLN A 293 -12.07 1.81 0.50
N ARG A 294 -11.27 2.38 1.40
CA ARG A 294 -9.93 1.90 1.72
C ARG A 294 -9.97 0.46 2.25
N GLN A 295 -10.85 0.16 3.19
CA GLN A 295 -11.03 -1.19 3.74
C GLN A 295 -11.56 -2.17 2.70
N ALA A 296 -12.52 -1.77 1.87
CA ALA A 296 -13.04 -2.60 0.78
C ALA A 296 -11.94 -2.94 -0.24
N ALA A 297 -11.09 -1.98 -0.60
CA ALA A 297 -9.94 -2.21 -1.48
C ALA A 297 -8.88 -3.12 -0.82
N LEU A 298 -8.55 -2.88 0.45
CA LEU A 298 -7.62 -3.70 1.23
C LEU A 298 -8.08 -5.17 1.32
N MET A 299 -9.38 -5.37 1.52
CA MET A 299 -10.01 -6.70 1.51
C MET A 299 -9.81 -7.44 0.18
N GLN A 300 -9.83 -6.73 -0.97
CA GLN A 300 -9.48 -7.33 -2.26
C GLN A 300 -8.01 -7.79 -2.31
N GLY A 301 -7.10 -7.09 -1.63
CA GLY A 301 -5.71 -7.49 -1.49
C GLY A 301 -5.54 -8.78 -0.67
N HIS A 302 -6.24 -8.90 0.46
CA HIS A 302 -6.27 -10.13 1.27
C HIS A 302 -6.85 -11.32 0.50
N PHE A 303 -7.93 -11.07 -0.22
CA PHE A 303 -8.58 -12.02 -1.09
C PHE A 303 -7.66 -12.54 -2.20
N LEU A 304 -7.02 -11.65 -2.95
CA LEU A 304 -6.05 -12.03 -3.97
C LEU A 304 -4.90 -12.84 -3.34
N THR A 305 -4.32 -12.32 -2.26
CA THR A 305 -3.26 -12.98 -1.49
C THR A 305 -3.60 -14.43 -1.15
N SER A 306 -4.80 -14.70 -0.65
CA SER A 306 -5.26 -16.05 -0.29
C SER A 306 -5.31 -17.03 -1.47
N GLN A 307 -5.40 -16.52 -2.69
CA GLN A 307 -5.58 -17.31 -3.91
C GLN A 307 -4.29 -17.47 -4.73
N ILE A 308 -3.28 -16.61 -4.52
CA ILE A 308 -2.03 -16.64 -5.30
C ILE A 308 -1.40 -18.04 -5.25
N ARG A 309 -1.15 -18.58 -4.04
CA ARG A 309 -0.53 -19.90 -3.88
C ARG A 309 -1.36 -21.02 -4.52
N VAL A 310 -2.67 -20.98 -4.32
CA VAL A 310 -3.60 -21.98 -4.85
C VAL A 310 -3.52 -22.03 -6.37
N ARG A 311 -3.48 -20.86 -7.02
CA ARG A 311 -3.40 -20.76 -8.48
C ARG A 311 -2.03 -21.12 -9.03
N GLN A 312 -0.95 -20.66 -8.40
CA GLN A 312 0.41 -21.02 -8.82
C GLN A 312 0.63 -22.54 -8.78
N VAL A 313 0.21 -23.22 -7.70
CA VAL A 313 0.33 -24.68 -7.59
C VAL A 313 -0.53 -25.40 -8.64
N ALA A 314 -1.74 -24.91 -8.92
CA ALA A 314 -2.60 -25.49 -9.95
C ALA A 314 -2.00 -25.34 -11.35
N GLU A 315 -1.39 -24.19 -11.65
CA GLU A 315 -0.69 -23.91 -12.91
C GLU A 315 0.55 -24.80 -13.07
N GLU A 316 1.40 -24.88 -12.04
CA GLU A 316 2.57 -25.76 -12.01
C GLU A 316 2.20 -27.23 -12.22
N TYR A 317 1.14 -27.70 -11.55
CA TYR A 317 0.63 -29.05 -11.72
C TYR A 317 0.11 -29.31 -13.14
N GLY A 318 -0.57 -28.32 -13.74
CA GLY A 318 -1.02 -28.37 -15.13
C GLY A 318 0.16 -28.51 -16.10
N ILE A 319 1.21 -27.70 -15.92
CA ILE A 319 2.44 -27.77 -16.72
C ILE A 319 3.11 -29.13 -16.53
N TYR A 320 3.26 -29.60 -15.29
CA TYR A 320 3.87 -30.89 -14.98
C TYR A 320 3.14 -32.03 -15.70
N THR A 321 1.81 -32.06 -15.65
CA THR A 321 0.99 -33.10 -16.30
C THR A 321 1.18 -33.10 -17.81
N VAL A 322 1.25 -31.92 -18.44
CA VAL A 322 1.50 -31.78 -19.88
C VAL A 322 2.91 -32.27 -20.23
N VAL A 323 3.93 -31.88 -19.45
CA VAL A 323 5.32 -32.30 -19.65
C VAL A 323 5.46 -33.81 -19.50
N GLU A 324 4.85 -34.39 -18.46
CA GLU A 324 4.88 -35.84 -18.22
C GLU A 324 4.22 -36.61 -19.38
N ALA A 325 3.05 -36.17 -19.85
CA ALA A 325 2.37 -36.80 -20.98
C ALA A 325 3.25 -36.79 -22.25
N HIS A 326 3.93 -35.67 -22.54
CA HIS A 326 4.87 -35.58 -23.67
C HIS A 326 6.10 -36.47 -23.47
N LEU A 327 6.67 -36.52 -22.25
CA LEU A 327 7.81 -37.38 -21.93
C LEU A 327 7.46 -38.85 -22.13
N GLN A 328 6.28 -39.29 -21.65
CA GLN A 328 5.81 -40.66 -21.85
C GLN A 328 5.60 -41.00 -23.33
N GLN A 329 5.08 -40.06 -24.14
CA GLN A 329 4.98 -40.24 -25.59
C GLN A 329 6.36 -40.40 -26.25
N LEU A 330 7.34 -39.58 -25.85
CA LEU A 330 8.71 -39.69 -26.35
C LEU A 330 9.36 -41.02 -25.96
N LEU A 331 9.21 -41.44 -24.70
CA LEU A 331 9.74 -42.72 -24.21
C LEU A 331 9.13 -43.92 -24.94
N LYS A 332 7.83 -43.91 -25.23
CA LYS A 332 7.16 -44.96 -26.04
C LYS A 332 7.59 -44.94 -27.50
N ALA A 333 8.00 -43.78 -28.02
CA ALA A 333 8.46 -43.62 -29.40
C ALA A 333 9.96 -43.92 -29.58
N LEU A 334 10.72 -44.12 -28.50
CA LEU A 334 12.11 -44.55 -28.56
C LEU A 334 12.17 -46.06 -28.87
N PRO A 335 12.87 -46.50 -29.94
CA PRO A 335 12.99 -47.92 -30.25
C PRO A 335 13.69 -48.66 -29.10
N ALA A 336 13.11 -49.80 -28.69
CA ALA A 336 13.83 -50.76 -27.88
C ALA A 336 15.05 -51.26 -28.68
N ALA A 337 16.24 -50.93 -28.19
CA ALA A 337 17.57 -51.28 -28.71
C ALA A 337 18.11 -50.44 -29.91
N GLY A 338 19.14 -49.63 -29.61
CA GLY A 338 20.31 -49.49 -30.50
C GLY A 338 20.59 -48.15 -31.19
N LEU A 339 19.64 -47.22 -31.32
CA LEU A 339 19.82 -46.00 -32.12
C LEU A 339 19.57 -44.69 -31.36
N PHE A 340 20.03 -44.58 -30.12
CA PHE A 340 19.86 -43.37 -29.31
C PHE A 340 20.53 -42.14 -29.95
N HIS A 341 21.69 -42.31 -30.59
CA HIS A 341 22.49 -41.19 -31.09
C HIS A 341 21.92 -40.53 -32.36
N ALA A 342 21.33 -41.30 -33.28
CA ALA A 342 20.85 -40.77 -34.56
C ALA A 342 19.43 -40.16 -34.49
N ALA A 343 18.59 -40.65 -33.57
CA ALA A 343 17.22 -40.16 -33.38
C ALA A 343 17.15 -38.88 -32.52
N ALA A 344 18.04 -38.74 -31.53
CA ALA A 344 18.11 -37.57 -30.66
C ALA A 344 18.55 -36.30 -31.42
N GLN A 345 19.52 -36.41 -32.34
CA GLN A 345 20.00 -35.27 -33.13
C GLN A 345 18.95 -34.70 -34.10
N ARG A 346 18.17 -35.56 -34.78
CA ARG A 346 17.15 -35.08 -35.75
C ARG A 346 15.90 -34.48 -35.09
N ARG A 347 15.61 -34.81 -33.82
CA ARG A 347 14.38 -34.35 -33.13
C ARG A 347 14.62 -33.35 -32.01
N GLY A 348 15.85 -33.22 -31.50
CA GLY A 348 16.24 -32.13 -30.60
C GLY A 348 15.95 -30.75 -31.21
N ASP A 349 16.29 -30.56 -32.50
CA ASP A 349 16.01 -29.31 -33.22
C ASP A 349 14.51 -28.99 -33.37
N MET A 350 13.66 -30.01 -33.39
CA MET A 350 12.20 -29.84 -33.48
C MET A 350 11.57 -29.57 -32.10
N PHE A 351 12.15 -30.15 -31.04
CA PHE A 351 11.74 -29.94 -29.65
C PHE A 351 12.13 -28.53 -29.18
N PHE A 352 13.34 -28.06 -29.48
CA PHE A 352 13.78 -26.69 -29.19
C PHE A 352 12.97 -25.64 -29.97
N LYS A 353 12.61 -25.90 -31.24
CA LYS A 353 11.73 -25.01 -32.02
C LYS A 353 10.30 -24.89 -31.47
N LYS A 354 9.77 -25.93 -30.83
CA LYS A 354 8.42 -25.90 -30.23
C LYS A 354 8.42 -25.26 -28.84
N LEU A 355 9.47 -25.47 -28.04
CA LEU A 355 9.63 -24.77 -26.76
C LEU A 355 9.86 -23.26 -26.94
N SER A 356 10.55 -22.84 -28.01
CA SER A 356 10.70 -21.41 -28.35
C SER A 356 9.42 -20.76 -28.88
N ALA A 357 8.40 -21.54 -29.27
CA ALA A 357 7.12 -21.06 -29.76
C ALA A 357 6.05 -20.92 -28.65
N CYS A 358 6.38 -21.33 -27.42
CA CYS A 358 5.53 -21.19 -26.22
C CYS A 358 6.03 -20.09 -25.26
N ARG A 359 6.88 -19.16 -25.74
CA ARG A 359 7.26 -17.95 -24.99
C ARG A 359 6.38 -16.77 -25.38
#